data_AF-A0A7S4NXG1-F1
#
_entry.id   AF-A0A7S4NXG1-F1
#
_cell.length_a   1.000
_cell.length_b   1.000
_cell.length_c   1.000
_cell.angle_alpha   90.00
_cell.angle_beta   90.00
_cell.angle_gamma   90.00
#
_symmetry.space_group_name_H-M   'P 1'
#
loop_
_entity.id
_entity.type
_entity.pdbx_description
1 polymer ?
#
loop_
_entity_poly.entity_id
_entity_poly.type
_entity_poly.pdbx_seq_one_letter_code
_entity_poly.pdbx_strand_id
1 'polypeptide(L)'
;ERNKKKKKKKKNNKALPYHPESGLEGTPQYFGGLTEKETEVLEQLKQKIAEENLLIDRSCLLAPAETVDHFLLRFLRARTFQLDAAFEMVKNHLQWRKDINLQHLKRMAPADILGCDESIIFEEIPHWLQGRDKQGR
;
A
#
# COMPACT_ATOMS: atom_id res chain seq x y z
N GLU A 1 45.13 11.02 16.06
CA GLU A 1 43.70 11.24 15.78
C GLU A 1 42.98 9.89 15.58
N ARG A 2 42.04 9.53 16.45
CA ARG A 2 41.33 8.23 16.41
C ARG A 2 40.13 8.33 15.47
N ASN A 3 40.29 7.79 14.27
CA ASN A 3 39.25 7.78 13.23
C ASN A 3 38.20 6.68 13.52
N LYS A 4 37.16 7.01 14.30
CA LYS A 4 36.01 6.13 14.56
C LYS A 4 35.08 6.11 13.35
N LYS A 5 35.30 5.18 12.42
CA LYS A 5 34.30 4.81 11.39
C LYS A 5 33.04 4.28 12.08
N LYS A 6 32.03 5.14 12.24
CA LYS A 6 30.67 4.74 12.65
C LYS A 6 30.09 3.84 11.55
N LYS A 7 30.12 2.52 11.78
CA LYS A 7 29.34 1.56 11.00
C LYS A 7 27.85 1.93 11.16
N LYS A 8 27.26 2.56 10.13
CA LYS A 8 25.80 2.74 10.03
C LYS A 8 25.19 1.33 10.06
N LYS A 9 24.54 0.95 11.16
CA LYS A 9 23.70 -0.25 11.23
C LYS A 9 22.68 -0.15 10.09
N LYS A 10 22.76 -1.04 9.10
CA LYS A 10 21.65 -1.31 8.18
C LYS A 10 20.46 -1.68 9.07
N LYS A 11 19.46 -0.79 9.19
CA LYS A 11 18.18 -1.18 9.77
C LYS A 11 17.64 -2.28 8.86
N ASN A 12 17.56 -3.49 9.38
CA ASN A 12 16.87 -4.58 8.71
C ASN A 12 15.42 -4.12 8.60
N ASN A 13 15.02 -3.72 7.40
CA ASN A 13 13.66 -3.29 7.07
C ASN A 13 12.77 -4.53 6.93
N LYS A 14 12.85 -5.45 7.89
CA LYS A 14 11.92 -6.58 7.96
C LYS A 14 10.57 -5.99 8.33
N ALA A 15 9.60 -6.13 7.44
CA ALA A 15 8.22 -5.76 7.74
C ALA A 15 7.79 -6.52 9.00
N LEU A 16 7.08 -5.83 9.88
CA LEU A 16 6.57 -6.43 11.11
C LEU A 16 5.47 -7.43 10.73
N PRO A 17 5.37 -8.58 11.44
CA PRO A 17 4.24 -9.49 11.27
C PRO A 17 2.91 -8.78 11.62
N TYR A 18 1.78 -9.38 11.28
CA TYR A 18 0.50 -8.83 11.73
C TYR A 18 0.41 -8.94 13.26
N HIS A 19 -0.49 -8.16 13.85
CA HIS A 19 -0.79 -8.29 15.27
C HIS A 19 -1.25 -9.73 15.57
N PRO A 20 -0.85 -10.36 16.70
CA PRO A 20 -1.24 -11.74 17.01
C PRO A 20 -2.75 -11.98 17.08
N GLU A 21 -3.52 -10.94 17.42
CA GLU A 21 -5.01 -10.99 17.44
C GLU A 21 -5.64 -10.65 16.08
N SER A 22 -4.83 -10.30 15.07
CA SER A 22 -5.31 -10.09 13.72
C SER A 22 -5.74 -11.42 13.13
N GLY A 23 -6.96 -11.49 12.60
CA GLY A 23 -7.41 -12.65 11.82
C GLY A 23 -6.63 -12.87 10.52
N LEU A 24 -5.64 -12.02 10.19
CA LEU A 24 -4.78 -12.15 9.02
C LEU A 24 -3.42 -12.78 9.34
N GLU A 25 -3.05 -12.91 10.62
CA GLU A 25 -1.77 -13.51 11.00
C GLU A 25 -1.74 -14.98 10.56
N GLY A 26 -0.71 -15.36 9.79
CA GLY A 26 -0.57 -16.71 9.24
C GLY A 26 -1.62 -17.11 8.18
N THR A 27 -2.48 -16.19 7.75
CA THR A 27 -3.48 -16.48 6.72
C THR A 27 -2.80 -16.65 5.36
N PRO A 28 -3.18 -17.67 4.55
CA PRO A 28 -2.62 -17.88 3.22
C PRO A 28 -2.68 -16.60 2.38
N GLN A 29 -1.65 -16.33 1.57
CA GLN A 29 -1.56 -15.15 0.69
C GLN A 29 -1.45 -13.79 1.38
N TYR A 30 -1.42 -13.76 2.72
CA TYR A 30 -1.08 -12.57 3.49
C TYR A 30 0.39 -12.63 3.92
N PHE A 31 0.90 -11.47 4.33
CA PHE A 31 2.26 -11.36 4.84
C PHE A 31 2.46 -12.32 6.03
N GLY A 32 3.52 -13.13 6.00
CA GLY A 32 3.77 -14.18 6.99
C GLY A 32 3.12 -15.54 6.69
N GLY A 33 2.14 -15.60 5.77
CA GLY A 33 1.44 -16.82 5.35
C GLY A 33 1.65 -17.18 3.87
N LEU A 34 2.75 -16.74 3.26
CA LEU A 34 3.07 -17.03 1.86
C LEU A 34 3.71 -18.41 1.73
N THR A 35 3.30 -19.14 0.69
CA THR A 35 4.02 -20.34 0.23
C THR A 35 5.32 -19.95 -0.49
N GLU A 36 6.20 -20.92 -0.74
CA GLU A 36 7.44 -20.70 -1.51
C GLU A 36 7.14 -20.13 -2.90
N LYS A 37 6.14 -20.69 -3.60
CA LYS A 37 5.71 -20.23 -4.94
C LYS A 37 5.18 -18.80 -4.90
N GLU A 38 4.36 -18.45 -3.91
CA GLU A 38 3.81 -17.09 -3.78
C GLU A 38 4.90 -16.08 -3.42
N THR A 39 5.89 -16.50 -2.63
CA THR A 39 7.08 -15.69 -2.33
C THR A 39 7.89 -15.43 -3.59
N GLU A 40 8.09 -16.46 -4.42
CA GLU A 40 8.78 -16.32 -5.71
C GLU A 40 8.05 -15.35 -6.64
N VAL A 41 6.72 -15.46 -6.76
CA VAL A 41 5.91 -14.54 -7.57
C VAL A 41 6.00 -13.10 -7.05
N LEU A 42 6.01 -12.89 -5.73
CA LEU A 42 6.21 -11.57 -5.14
C LEU A 42 7.57 -10.98 -5.50
N GLU A 43 8.64 -11.77 -5.42
CA GLU A 43 9.99 -11.31 -5.80
C GLU A 43 10.10 -11.03 -7.31
N GLN A 44 9.48 -11.85 -8.16
CA GLN A 44 9.39 -11.59 -9.60
C GLN A 44 8.64 -10.29 -9.90
N LEU A 45 7.55 -10.01 -9.18
CA LEU A 45 6.82 -8.75 -9.33
C LEU A 45 7.66 -7.53 -8.91
N LYS A 46 8.40 -7.64 -7.79
CA LYS A 46 9.33 -6.58 -7.35
C LYS A 46 10.41 -6.32 -8.41
N GLN A 47 10.94 -7.39 -9.01
CA GLN A 47 11.94 -7.29 -10.06
C GLN A 47 11.39 -6.56 -11.30
N LYS A 48 10.20 -6.93 -11.79
CA LYS A 48 9.55 -6.23 -12.92
C LYS A 48 9.33 -4.74 -12.66
N ILE A 49 8.91 -4.39 -11.44
CA ILE A 49 8.71 -3.00 -11.02
C ILE A 49 10.03 -2.22 -11.04
N ALA A 50 11.12 -2.84 -10.57
CA ALA A 50 12.44 -2.24 -10.59
C ALA A 50 12.97 -2.07 -12.03
N GLU A 51 12.75 -3.06 -12.90
CA GLU A 51 13.15 -3.03 -14.32
C GLU A 51 12.45 -1.89 -15.09
N GLU A 52 11.15 -1.68 -14.85
CA GLU A 52 10.41 -0.55 -15.44
C GLU A 52 10.61 0.78 -14.69
N ASN A 53 11.49 0.82 -13.67
CA ASN A 53 11.76 2.00 -12.85
C ASN A 53 10.48 2.65 -12.28
N LEU A 54 9.50 1.82 -11.91
CA LEU A 54 8.24 2.29 -11.34
C LEU A 54 8.44 2.69 -9.88
N LEU A 55 8.25 3.98 -9.58
CA LEU A 55 8.40 4.51 -8.22
C LEU A 55 7.16 4.23 -7.36
N ILE A 56 7.33 3.39 -6.34
CA ILE A 56 6.35 3.20 -5.27
C ILE A 56 6.81 4.03 -4.07
N ASP A 57 6.16 5.18 -3.88
CA ASP A 57 6.46 6.09 -2.77
C ASP A 57 5.50 5.88 -1.59
N ARG A 58 5.72 6.65 -0.51
CA ARG A 58 4.83 6.64 0.67
C ARG A 58 3.39 7.02 0.35
N SER A 59 3.13 7.81 -0.69
CA SER A 59 1.78 8.21 -1.02
C SER A 59 0.94 7.01 -1.47
N CYS A 60 1.59 5.99 -2.05
CA CYS A 60 0.94 4.76 -2.54
C CYS A 60 0.51 3.82 -1.40
N LEU A 61 1.01 4.05 -0.19
CA LEU A 61 0.74 3.23 0.99
C LEU A 61 -0.50 3.75 1.73
N LEU A 62 -1.41 2.85 2.11
CA LEU A 62 -2.66 3.17 2.80
C LEU A 62 -2.48 3.41 4.30
N ALA A 63 -1.44 2.83 4.91
CA ALA A 63 -1.20 2.96 6.35
C ALA A 63 0.27 3.32 6.65
N PRO A 64 0.55 4.06 7.75
CA PRO A 64 1.91 4.46 8.11
C PRO A 64 2.91 3.31 8.28
N ALA A 65 2.43 2.12 8.68
CA ALA A 65 3.24 0.92 8.88
C ALA A 65 3.18 -0.06 7.70
N GLU A 66 2.46 0.29 6.62
CA GLU A 66 2.42 -0.55 5.42
C GLU A 66 3.79 -0.57 4.74
N THR A 67 4.18 -1.73 4.21
CA THR A 67 5.41 -1.88 3.42
C THR A 67 5.09 -2.06 1.94
N VAL A 68 6.11 -1.96 1.08
CA VAL A 68 5.96 -2.22 -0.36
C VAL A 68 5.42 -3.64 -0.60
N ASP A 69 5.86 -4.63 0.17
CA ASP A 69 5.37 -6.01 0.07
C ASP A 69 3.87 -6.09 0.37
N HIS A 70 3.39 -5.43 1.43
CA HIS A 70 1.96 -5.35 1.73
C HIS A 70 1.18 -4.72 0.57
N PHE A 71 1.71 -3.63 0.03
CA PHE A 71 1.14 -2.94 -1.13
C PHE A 71 1.02 -3.89 -2.33
N LEU A 72 2.10 -4.57 -2.71
CA LEU A 72 2.14 -5.47 -3.87
C LEU A 72 1.28 -6.72 -3.69
N LEU A 73 1.26 -7.28 -2.49
CA LEU A 73 0.44 -8.45 -2.17
C LEU A 73 -1.06 -8.17 -2.36
N ARG A 74 -1.54 -6.92 -2.23
CA ARG A 74 -2.94 -6.59 -2.58
C ARG A 74 -3.23 -6.83 -4.06
N PHE A 75 -2.32 -6.41 -4.94
CA PHE A 75 -2.48 -6.59 -6.39
C PHE A 75 -2.36 -8.05 -6.79
N LEU A 76 -1.41 -8.78 -6.19
CA LEU A 76 -1.29 -10.22 -6.39
C LEU A 76 -2.55 -10.96 -5.96
N ARG A 77 -3.08 -10.70 -4.76
CA ARG A 77 -4.36 -11.31 -4.31
C ARG A 77 -5.52 -10.95 -5.23
N ALA A 78 -5.63 -9.69 -5.64
CA ALA A 78 -6.68 -9.23 -6.56
C ALA A 78 -6.60 -9.85 -7.96
N ARG A 79 -5.47 -10.49 -8.30
CA ARG A 79 -5.24 -11.19 -9.57
C ARG A 79 -4.85 -12.65 -9.36
N THR A 80 -5.26 -13.26 -8.24
CA THR A 80 -5.03 -14.69 -7.95
C THR A 80 -3.57 -15.13 -8.18
N PHE A 81 -2.61 -14.26 -7.85
CA PHE A 81 -1.17 -14.43 -8.04
C PHE A 81 -0.72 -14.63 -9.49
N GLN A 82 -1.52 -14.18 -10.47
CA GLN A 82 -1.11 -14.08 -11.87
C GLN A 82 -0.16 -12.87 -12.03
N LEU A 83 1.14 -13.16 -12.18
CA LEU A 83 2.22 -12.15 -12.19
C LEU A 83 1.95 -11.01 -13.17
N ASP A 84 1.71 -11.33 -14.44
CA ASP A 84 1.57 -10.33 -15.51
C ASP A 84 0.34 -9.46 -15.31
N ALA A 85 -0.79 -10.07 -14.93
CA ALA A 85 -2.02 -9.35 -14.66
C ALA A 85 -1.89 -8.43 -13.43
N ALA A 86 -1.18 -8.87 -12.38
CA ALA A 86 -0.89 -8.04 -11.21
C ALA A 86 0.05 -6.88 -11.56
N PHE A 87 1.07 -7.13 -12.37
CA PHE A 87 2.01 -6.12 -12.83
C PHE A 87 1.32 -5.02 -13.64
N GLU A 88 0.50 -5.39 -14.63
CA GLU A 88 -0.29 -4.43 -15.41
C GLU A 88 -1.24 -3.63 -14.50
N MET A 89 -1.85 -4.26 -13.49
CA MET A 89 -2.70 -3.56 -12.54
C MET A 89 -1.92 -2.54 -11.70
N VAL A 90 -0.70 -2.87 -11.24
CA VAL A 90 0.18 -1.93 -10.52
C VAL A 90 0.56 -0.76 -11.42
N LYS A 91 0.97 -1.02 -12.66
CA LYS A 91 1.36 0.00 -13.63
C LYS A 91 0.22 0.99 -13.90
N ASN A 92 -0.98 0.46 -14.20
CA ASN A 92 -2.18 1.28 -14.40
C ASN A 92 -2.55 2.08 -13.16
N HIS A 93 -2.43 1.48 -11.96
CA HIS A 93 -2.67 2.19 -10.71
C HIS A 93 -1.69 3.35 -10.52
N LEU A 94 -0.39 3.12 -10.70
CA LEU A 94 0.62 4.18 -10.56
C LEU A 94 0.44 5.30 -11.60
N GLN A 95 0.05 4.95 -12.83
CA GLN A 95 -0.25 5.94 -13.87
C GLN A 95 -1.46 6.80 -13.48
N TRP A 96 -2.58 6.17 -13.09
CA TRP A 96 -3.77 6.88 -12.62
C TRP A 96 -3.47 7.86 -11.47
N ARG A 97 -2.63 7.46 -10.52
CA ARG A 97 -2.22 8.33 -9.40
C ARG A 97 -1.45 9.57 -9.85
N LYS A 98 -0.64 9.45 -10.91
CA LYS A 98 0.07 10.57 -11.52
C LYS A 98 -0.92 11.49 -12.24
N ASP A 99 -1.81 10.91 -13.04
CA ASP A 99 -2.76 11.64 -13.88
C ASP A 99 -3.74 12.48 -13.05
N ILE A 100 -4.29 11.91 -11.98
CA ILE A 100 -5.19 12.64 -11.07
C ILE A 100 -4.47 13.65 -10.18
N ASN A 101 -3.14 13.58 -10.11
CA ASN A 101 -2.32 14.43 -9.26
C ASN A 101 -2.86 14.44 -7.82
N LEU A 102 -2.80 13.30 -7.13
CA LEU A 102 -3.36 13.13 -5.78
C LEU A 102 -2.90 14.19 -4.76
N GLN A 103 -1.71 14.76 -4.95
CA GLN A 103 -1.20 15.84 -4.10
C GLN A 103 -1.94 17.15 -4.31
N HIS A 104 -2.44 17.40 -5.52
CA HIS A 104 -3.34 18.51 -5.80
C HIS A 104 -4.70 18.25 -5.15
N LEU A 105 -5.30 17.06 -5.36
CA LEU A 105 -6.60 16.70 -4.81
C LEU A 105 -6.67 16.86 -3.27
N LYS A 106 -5.61 16.46 -2.55
CA LYS A 106 -5.51 16.63 -1.08
C LYS A 106 -5.52 18.08 -0.59
N ARG A 107 -5.24 19.04 -1.47
CA ARG A 107 -5.16 20.47 -1.15
C ARG A 107 -6.37 21.27 -1.65
N MET A 108 -7.25 20.63 -2.43
CA MET A 108 -8.49 21.26 -2.88
C MET A 108 -9.47 21.43 -1.71
N ALA A 109 -10.28 22.48 -1.75
CA ALA A 109 -11.35 22.61 -0.79
C ALA A 109 -12.43 21.55 -1.07
N PRO A 110 -13.15 21.05 -0.06
CA PRO A 110 -14.24 20.10 -0.26
C PRO A 110 -15.25 20.55 -1.33
N ALA A 111 -15.62 21.84 -1.33
CA ALA A 111 -16.54 22.40 -2.31
C ALA A 111 -16.03 22.30 -3.77
N ASP A 112 -14.73 22.43 -4.00
CA ASP A 112 -14.13 22.31 -5.34
C ASP A 112 -14.14 20.85 -5.83
N ILE A 113 -14.07 19.89 -4.90
CA ILE A 113 -14.10 18.46 -5.21
C ILE A 113 -15.54 18.00 -5.46
N LEU A 114 -16.47 18.46 -4.62
CA LEU A 114 -17.87 18.05 -4.63
C LEU A 114 -18.70 18.80 -5.68
N GLY A 115 -18.26 20.00 -6.08
CA GLY A 115 -19.04 20.89 -6.95
C GLY A 115 -20.23 21.54 -6.26
N CYS A 116 -20.35 21.40 -4.94
CA CYS A 116 -21.41 21.95 -4.10
C CYS A 116 -20.90 22.17 -2.67
N ASP A 117 -21.73 22.79 -1.83
CA ASP A 117 -21.45 22.88 -0.41
C ASP A 117 -21.42 21.48 0.22
N GLU A 118 -20.48 21.24 1.14
CA GLU A 118 -20.30 19.94 1.78
C GLU A 118 -21.49 19.54 2.66
N SER A 119 -22.22 20.52 3.22
CA SER A 119 -23.41 20.27 4.05
C SER A 119 -24.49 19.49 3.31
N ILE A 120 -24.71 19.80 2.02
CA ILE A 120 -25.69 19.10 1.17
C ILE A 120 -25.36 17.61 1.10
N ILE A 121 -24.08 17.27 0.93
CA ILE A 121 -23.66 15.86 0.87
C ILE A 121 -23.80 15.19 2.23
N PHE A 122 -23.47 15.85 3.33
CA PHE A 122 -23.62 15.25 4.67
C PHE A 122 -25.08 15.05 5.08
N GLU A 123 -25.99 15.92 4.63
CA GLU A 123 -27.42 15.81 4.90
C GLU A 123 -28.08 14.70 4.07
N GLU A 124 -27.78 14.64 2.77
CA GLU A 124 -28.41 13.70 1.84
C GLU A 124 -27.71 12.33 1.79
N ILE A 125 -26.39 12.30 2.03
CA ILE A 125 -25.54 11.11 1.99
C ILE A 125 -24.71 11.04 3.28
N PRO A 126 -25.35 10.78 4.43
CA PRO A 126 -24.66 10.79 5.71
C PRO A 126 -23.56 9.70 5.74
N HIS A 127 -22.32 10.14 5.85
CA HIS A 127 -21.13 9.29 5.86
C HIS A 127 -20.14 9.79 6.91
N TRP A 128 -19.58 8.89 7.71
CA TRP A 128 -18.53 9.22 8.67
C TRP A 128 -17.71 7.99 9.02
N LEU A 129 -16.47 8.20 9.46
CA LEU A 129 -15.61 7.15 9.99
C LEU A 129 -15.66 7.22 11.53
N GLN A 130 -16.13 6.15 12.19
CA GLN A 130 -16.22 6.11 13.64
C GLN A 130 -15.75 4.78 14.22
N GLY A 131 -14.95 4.89 15.27
CA GLY A 131 -14.47 3.74 16.04
C GLY A 131 -13.43 2.92 15.30
N ARG A 132 -13.18 1.72 15.83
CA ARG A 132 -12.40 0.67 15.18
C ARG A 132 -13.07 -0.67 15.44
N ASP A 133 -12.98 -1.60 14.49
CA ASP A 133 -13.42 -2.97 14.73
C ASP A 133 -12.46 -3.71 15.70
N LYS A 134 -12.79 -4.96 16.07
CA LYS A 134 -11.93 -5.81 16.93
C LYS A 134 -10.54 -6.10 16.33
N GLN A 135 -10.38 -5.87 15.04
CA GLN A 135 -9.13 -6.07 14.29
C GLN A 135 -8.42 -4.75 13.98
N GLY A 136 -8.92 -3.63 14.52
CA GLY A 136 -8.31 -2.30 14.42
C GLY A 136 -8.61 -1.53 13.14
N ARG A 137 -9.53 -2.01 12.27
CA ARG A 137 -9.97 -1.30 11.06
C ARG A 137 -10.83 -0.10 11.39
#